data_AF-A0A8J6BWA8-F1
#
_entry.id   AF-A0A8J6BWA8-F1
#
_cell.length_a   1.000
_cell.length_b   1.000
_cell.length_c   1.000
_cell.angle_alpha   90.00
_cell.angle_beta   90.00
_cell.angle_gamma   90.00
#
_symmetry.space_group_name_H-M   'P 1'
#
loop_
_entity.id
_entity.type
_entity.pdbx_description
1 polymer ?
#
loop_
_entity_poly.entity_id
_entity_poly.type
_entity_poly.pdbx_seq_one_letter_code
_entity_poly.pdbx_strand_id
1 'polypeptide(L)'
;MAGGLREAGGAGIVSWSAGCRVRRFSENRTGNDLKGTAEKKELLYVARVSVLFLGWAAVPGFEKFKKAADAVKENGGTILSGQDAFVLWDTYGYPVDLTEIMAVDYGLTVDREGFNAAMEEARQKARNARFKAGGNSIVMDANATSQLHNQGLASTDDSLKYEYKEHDSVVKAIYTGSEYLTTASGDEDFGLVLESTSFYAEQGGQIYDTGSIEGSFGSFNVINVQVFAGYVLHMGSFTKSSKTLYVGDKVTCKVDYDRRAHIAPNHTCTHMLNFALREILGDHVDQKGSIVLPEKLRFDFSHGKPVQPEDLRKIESIVNQQINDKLEVFAHEIKLEDAKRINGLRAVFGEIYPDPVRVVSVGRKVEDLLANPESKEWLSISTELCGGTHIKNTSQAEAFALLSEEGIAKGVRRITAVTAKCASEAMMLASSINSDINEASKLEGPILEKKIASIKSMLDTAAIPAARKADLKGRVSKLEDQLRKAKKKMGEENIQKAVKFAIDAAQIALSEGKHFCVAHVDVGLDTSAIREAVIKVKDQKDLPIMLFSTDEETNKAVIYAGVPSSAANSFKVLDWLTPSIVPLKGKGGGGKNGIAQGQGTDASQLKDAMEVATQIASMKLG
;
A
#
# COMPACT_ATOMS: atom_id res chain seq x y z
N MET A 1 12.71 76.76 -5.92
CA MET A 1 13.14 76.47 -7.31
C MET A 1 13.21 74.96 -7.46
N ALA A 2 12.85 74.47 -8.65
CA ALA A 2 12.93 73.07 -9.11
C ALA A 2 14.19 72.35 -8.59
N GLY A 3 14.18 71.07 -8.24
CA GLY A 3 13.70 69.93 -9.03
C GLY A 3 14.90 69.04 -9.37
N GLY A 4 14.86 67.76 -8.98
CA GLY A 4 15.96 66.77 -9.10
C GLY A 4 16.20 66.09 -7.75
N LEU A 5 16.34 64.77 -7.60
CA LEU A 5 16.62 63.67 -8.52
C LEU A 5 16.05 62.35 -7.94
N ARG A 6 15.72 61.43 -8.87
CA ARG A 6 15.58 59.95 -8.75
C ARG A 6 16.69 59.31 -7.88
N GLU A 7 16.63 58.12 -7.32
CA GLU A 7 15.79 56.91 -7.38
C GLU A 7 16.27 56.02 -6.20
N ALA A 8 15.38 55.27 -5.54
CA ALA A 8 15.75 53.99 -4.90
C ALA A 8 14.48 53.18 -4.64
N GLY A 9 14.35 52.06 -5.36
CA GLY A 9 13.21 51.15 -5.28
C GLY A 9 13.20 50.34 -3.97
N GLY A 10 11.99 50.16 -3.44
CA GLY A 10 11.66 49.19 -2.40
C GLY A 10 10.22 48.76 -2.61
N ALA A 11 10.04 47.48 -2.93
CA ALA A 11 8.77 46.86 -3.25
C ALA A 11 7.74 47.05 -2.11
N GLY A 12 6.61 47.67 -2.45
CA GLY A 12 5.50 47.90 -1.54
C GLY A 12 4.73 46.61 -1.24
N ILE A 13 4.82 46.18 0.01
CA ILE A 13 3.80 45.37 0.67
C ILE A 13 2.78 46.37 1.25
N VAL A 14 1.52 46.31 0.81
CA VAL A 14 0.41 46.88 1.59
C VAL A 14 -0.74 45.89 1.62
N SER A 15 -1.02 45.45 2.84
CA SER A 15 -2.09 44.55 3.25
C SER A 15 -3.48 45.12 2.96
N TRP A 16 -4.43 44.27 2.62
CA TRP A 16 -5.85 44.53 2.84
C TRP A 16 -6.40 43.55 3.86
N SER A 17 -6.63 44.07 5.07
CA SER A 17 -7.30 43.41 6.18
C SER A 17 -8.82 43.51 6.01
N ALA A 18 -9.52 42.38 5.90
CA ALA A 18 -10.96 42.30 6.12
C ALA A 18 -11.20 41.51 7.42
N GLY A 19 -11.53 42.24 8.49
CA GLY A 19 -11.75 41.68 9.82
C GLY A 19 -13.10 40.97 9.93
N CYS A 20 -13.08 39.70 10.33
CA CYS A 20 -14.28 39.00 10.79
C CYS A 20 -14.24 38.93 12.32
N ARG A 21 -15.12 39.71 12.96
CA ARG A 21 -15.21 39.86 14.41
C ARG A 21 -16.05 38.70 14.96
N VAL A 22 -15.39 37.66 15.49
CA VAL A 22 -16.06 36.55 16.20
C VAL A 22 -16.62 37.07 17.54
N ARG A 23 -17.94 37.23 17.64
CA ARG A 23 -18.62 37.43 18.93
C ARG A 23 -18.74 36.06 19.63
N ARG A 24 -18.14 35.95 20.82
CA ARG A 24 -18.44 34.86 21.78
C ARG A 24 -19.93 34.94 22.15
N PHE A 25 -20.66 33.85 21.98
CA PHE A 25 -21.97 33.68 22.61
C PHE A 25 -21.79 32.90 23.91
N SER A 26 -22.17 33.52 25.02
CA SER A 26 -22.31 32.91 26.34
C SER A 26 -23.65 32.18 26.43
N GLU A 27 -23.66 31.01 27.06
CA GLU A 27 -24.86 30.28 27.47
C GLU A 27 -25.71 31.12 28.44
N ASN A 28 -26.98 31.37 28.09
CA ASN A 28 -28.13 31.07 28.95
C ASN A 28 -29.49 31.56 28.37
N ARG A 29 -30.51 30.73 28.63
CA ARG A 29 -31.98 30.96 28.63
C ARG A 29 -32.81 30.79 27.33
N THR A 30 -33.53 29.65 27.32
CA THR A 30 -34.98 29.43 27.14
C THR A 30 -35.77 30.14 26.03
N GLY A 31 -36.47 29.34 25.20
CA GLY A 31 -37.80 29.69 24.68
C GLY A 31 -37.90 29.91 23.16
N ASN A 32 -38.34 28.87 22.46
CA ASN A 32 -39.20 28.86 21.27
C ASN A 32 -39.07 30.01 20.24
N ASP A 33 -38.40 29.78 19.11
CA ASP A 33 -38.76 30.46 17.85
C ASP A 33 -38.39 29.63 16.60
N LEU A 34 -39.41 29.12 15.92
CA LEU A 34 -39.35 28.16 14.80
C LEU A 34 -39.06 28.80 13.43
N LYS A 35 -38.69 30.09 13.38
CA LYS A 35 -38.32 30.77 12.12
C LYS A 35 -36.81 30.74 11.80
N GLY A 36 -35.97 30.38 12.76
CA GLY A 36 -34.50 30.33 12.58
C GLY A 36 -33.95 29.04 12.00
N THR A 37 -34.77 28.02 11.70
CA THR A 37 -34.31 26.68 11.27
C THR A 37 -34.16 26.54 9.76
N ALA A 38 -34.94 27.27 8.95
CA ALA A 38 -34.80 27.27 7.49
C ALA A 38 -33.56 28.07 7.04
N GLU A 39 -33.39 29.30 7.53
CA GLU A 39 -32.18 30.11 7.26
C GLU A 39 -30.92 29.46 7.83
N LYS A 40 -30.97 28.82 9.02
CA LYS A 40 -29.82 28.07 9.53
C LYS A 40 -29.50 26.83 8.71
N LYS A 41 -30.50 26.15 8.12
CA LYS A 41 -30.27 25.00 7.22
C LYS A 41 -29.67 25.46 5.89
N GLU A 42 -30.14 26.57 5.32
CA GLU A 42 -29.52 27.18 4.13
C GLU A 42 -28.10 27.67 4.42
N LEU A 43 -27.85 28.35 5.54
CA LEU A 43 -26.50 28.80 5.91
C LEU A 43 -25.56 27.63 6.23
N LEU A 44 -26.04 26.53 6.84
CA LEU A 44 -25.25 25.31 7.03
C LEU A 44 -24.98 24.59 5.70
N TYR A 45 -25.95 24.61 4.78
CA TYR A 45 -25.82 24.02 3.44
C TYR A 45 -24.82 24.82 2.62
N VAL A 46 -24.95 26.15 2.55
CA VAL A 46 -24.02 27.06 1.87
C VAL A 46 -22.61 26.99 2.50
N ALA A 47 -22.49 26.86 3.83
CA ALA A 47 -21.20 26.67 4.49
C ALA A 47 -20.58 25.28 4.24
N ARG A 48 -21.39 24.21 4.22
CA ARG A 48 -20.93 22.85 3.84
C ARG A 48 -20.51 22.80 2.38
N VAL A 49 -21.30 23.40 1.48
CA VAL A 49 -21.02 23.50 0.05
C VAL A 49 -19.77 24.34 -0.18
N SER A 50 -19.57 25.45 0.53
CA SER A 50 -18.37 26.29 0.41
C SER A 50 -17.09 25.59 0.89
N VAL A 51 -17.16 24.79 1.97
CA VAL A 51 -16.02 24.00 2.47
C VAL A 51 -15.74 22.78 1.59
N LEU A 52 -16.77 22.18 0.97
CA LEU A 52 -16.62 21.17 -0.09
C LEU A 52 -16.02 21.78 -1.37
N PHE A 53 -16.43 22.98 -1.76
CA PHE A 53 -15.93 23.70 -2.94
C PHE A 53 -14.43 24.02 -2.81
N LEU A 54 -13.97 24.48 -1.65
CA LEU A 54 -12.57 24.89 -1.43
C LEU A 54 -11.56 23.72 -1.46
N GLY A 55 -12.00 22.48 -1.23
CA GLY A 55 -11.15 21.28 -1.38
C GLY A 55 -11.15 20.67 -2.78
N TRP A 56 -12.17 20.95 -3.59
CA TRP A 56 -12.39 20.32 -4.91
C TRP A 56 -12.08 21.25 -6.09
N ALA A 57 -12.16 22.57 -5.90
CA ALA A 57 -11.89 23.60 -6.91
C ALA A 57 -10.41 23.67 -7.38
N ALA A 58 -9.51 22.91 -6.75
CA ALA A 58 -8.08 22.85 -7.11
C ALA A 58 -7.71 21.64 -7.99
N VAL A 59 -8.61 21.17 -8.88
CA VAL A 59 -8.44 19.92 -9.65
C VAL A 59 -8.91 20.07 -11.12
N PRO A 60 -8.24 19.43 -12.12
CA PRO A 60 -8.64 19.41 -13.54
C PRO A 60 -10.10 19.02 -13.88
N GLY A 61 -10.85 18.42 -12.94
CA GLY A 61 -12.27 18.10 -13.15
C GLY A 61 -13.20 19.31 -13.21
N PHE A 62 -12.89 20.41 -12.51
CA PHE A 62 -13.71 21.63 -12.58
C PHE A 62 -13.58 22.31 -13.96
N GLU A 63 -12.37 22.33 -14.53
CA GLU A 63 -12.16 22.83 -15.89
C GLU A 63 -12.89 21.98 -16.94
N LYS A 64 -12.91 20.65 -16.75
CA LYS A 64 -13.67 19.74 -17.61
C LYS A 64 -15.18 19.99 -17.51
N PHE A 65 -15.71 20.15 -16.29
CA PHE A 65 -17.11 20.50 -16.08
C PHE A 65 -17.44 21.83 -16.75
N LYS A 66 -16.63 22.86 -16.52
CA LYS A 66 -16.84 24.19 -17.10
C LYS A 66 -16.88 24.13 -18.63
N LYS A 67 -15.94 23.40 -19.26
CA LYS A 67 -15.97 23.18 -20.72
C LYS A 67 -17.24 22.51 -21.21
N ALA A 68 -17.73 21.49 -20.49
CA ALA A 68 -18.95 20.78 -20.87
C ALA A 68 -20.20 21.67 -20.68
N ALA A 69 -20.26 22.42 -19.57
CA ALA A 69 -21.35 23.35 -19.29
C ALA A 69 -21.39 24.52 -20.27
N ASP A 70 -20.23 25.09 -20.62
CA ASP A 70 -20.11 26.17 -21.61
C ASP A 70 -20.55 25.67 -22.99
N ALA A 71 -20.15 24.46 -23.40
CA ALA A 71 -20.58 23.85 -24.67
C ALA A 71 -22.10 23.59 -24.74
N VAL A 72 -22.72 23.19 -23.62
CA VAL A 72 -24.18 23.03 -23.55
C VAL A 72 -24.88 24.38 -23.73
N LYS A 73 -24.38 25.44 -23.09
CA LYS A 73 -24.94 26.80 -23.22
C LYS A 73 -24.73 27.41 -24.60
N GLU A 74 -23.56 27.23 -25.20
CA GLU A 74 -23.27 27.71 -26.57
C GLU A 74 -24.22 27.08 -27.59
N ASN A 75 -24.67 25.85 -27.35
CA ASN A 75 -25.68 25.16 -28.16
C ASN A 75 -27.13 25.43 -27.72
N GLY A 76 -27.37 26.35 -26.77
CA GLY A 76 -28.70 26.71 -26.29
C GLY A 76 -29.39 25.65 -25.42
N GLY A 77 -28.65 24.65 -24.94
CA GLY A 77 -29.17 23.57 -24.09
C GLY A 77 -29.23 23.94 -22.60
N THR A 78 -30.02 23.18 -21.86
CA THR A 78 -30.17 23.32 -20.39
C THR A 78 -29.82 22.05 -19.62
N ILE A 79 -29.42 20.98 -20.33
CA ILE A 79 -29.17 19.66 -19.76
C ILE A 79 -27.74 19.24 -20.08
N LEU A 80 -26.94 18.98 -19.03
CA LEU A 80 -25.64 18.34 -19.13
C LEU A 80 -25.83 16.84 -19.35
N SER A 81 -25.17 16.29 -20.39
CA SER A 81 -25.35 14.90 -20.77
C SER A 81 -24.91 13.94 -19.65
N GLY A 82 -25.59 12.79 -19.56
CA GLY A 82 -25.22 11.73 -18.63
C GLY A 82 -23.81 11.19 -18.87
N GLN A 83 -23.33 11.24 -20.13
CA GLN A 83 -21.97 10.84 -20.51
C GLN A 83 -20.91 11.82 -19.98
N ASP A 84 -21.16 13.13 -20.03
CA ASP A 84 -20.24 14.12 -19.46
C ASP A 84 -20.20 14.03 -17.93
N ALA A 85 -21.35 13.82 -17.29
CA ALA A 85 -21.43 13.54 -15.86
C ALA A 85 -20.69 12.24 -15.50
N PHE A 86 -20.79 11.21 -16.35
CA PHE A 86 -20.07 9.95 -16.18
C PHE A 86 -18.55 10.15 -16.30
N VAL A 87 -18.07 10.91 -17.28
CA VAL A 87 -16.64 11.24 -17.41
C VAL A 87 -16.12 12.00 -16.19
N LEU A 88 -16.89 12.96 -15.68
CA LEU A 88 -16.55 13.69 -14.46
C LEU A 88 -16.44 12.75 -13.25
N TRP A 89 -17.31 11.75 -13.15
CA TRP A 89 -17.26 10.73 -12.11
C TRP A 89 -16.11 9.74 -12.28
N ASP A 90 -16.02 9.09 -13.44
CA ASP A 90 -15.08 8.01 -13.75
C ASP A 90 -13.63 8.51 -13.86
N THR A 91 -13.41 9.57 -14.62
CA THR A 91 -12.07 10.09 -14.92
C THR A 91 -11.57 11.08 -13.86
N TYR A 92 -12.47 11.92 -13.33
CA TYR A 92 -12.09 13.03 -12.45
C TYR A 92 -12.55 12.86 -10.99
N GLY A 93 -13.32 11.81 -10.69
CA GLY A 93 -13.76 11.45 -9.34
C GLY A 93 -14.85 12.36 -8.77
N TYR A 94 -15.62 13.08 -9.59
CA TYR A 94 -16.72 13.96 -9.16
C TYR A 94 -18.03 13.18 -8.98
N PRO A 95 -18.58 13.09 -7.76
CA PRO A 95 -19.89 12.50 -7.53
C PRO A 95 -20.95 13.20 -8.39
N VAL A 96 -21.92 12.45 -8.91
CA VAL A 96 -23.00 13.01 -9.71
C VAL A 96 -23.76 14.10 -8.95
N ASP A 97 -23.96 13.92 -7.63
CA ASP A 97 -24.63 14.93 -6.80
C ASP A 97 -23.84 16.25 -6.72
N LEU A 98 -22.50 16.19 -6.77
CA LEU A 98 -21.66 17.39 -6.84
C LEU A 98 -21.75 18.05 -8.22
N THR A 99 -21.77 17.25 -9.29
CA THR A 99 -21.99 17.73 -10.66
C THR A 99 -23.36 18.37 -10.83
N GLU A 100 -24.40 17.82 -10.19
CA GLU A 100 -25.75 18.39 -10.13
C GLU A 100 -25.75 19.76 -9.43
N ILE A 101 -25.09 19.87 -8.27
CA ILE A 101 -24.94 21.15 -7.56
C ILE A 101 -24.22 22.19 -8.43
N MET A 102 -23.12 21.79 -9.08
CA MET A 102 -22.36 22.67 -9.97
C MET A 102 -23.16 23.07 -11.22
N ALA A 103 -23.99 22.17 -11.76
CA ALA A 103 -24.88 22.43 -12.89
C ALA A 103 -25.92 23.50 -12.54
N VAL A 104 -26.49 23.44 -11.33
CA VAL A 104 -27.46 24.43 -10.84
C VAL A 104 -26.87 25.83 -10.80
N ASP A 105 -25.64 26.00 -10.32
CA ASP A 105 -24.93 27.30 -10.31
C ASP A 105 -24.70 27.84 -11.74
N TYR A 106 -24.67 26.96 -12.73
CA TYR A 106 -24.60 27.29 -14.15
C TYR A 106 -25.98 27.34 -14.83
N GLY A 107 -27.10 27.17 -14.12
CA GLY A 107 -28.44 27.17 -14.71
C GLY A 107 -28.73 25.96 -15.60
N LEU A 108 -28.07 24.83 -15.34
CA LEU A 108 -28.22 23.56 -16.05
C LEU A 108 -28.75 22.47 -15.10
N THR A 109 -29.33 21.41 -15.64
CA THR A 109 -29.62 20.15 -14.94
C THR A 109 -28.74 19.03 -15.49
N VAL A 110 -28.64 17.90 -14.78
CA VAL A 110 -27.87 16.73 -15.24
C VAL A 110 -28.83 15.62 -15.66
N ASP A 111 -28.58 15.00 -16.81
CA ASP A 111 -29.28 13.79 -17.24
C ASP A 111 -28.85 12.58 -16.40
N ARG A 112 -29.64 12.31 -15.35
CA ARG A 112 -29.37 11.25 -14.38
C ARG A 112 -29.64 9.85 -14.94
N GLU A 113 -30.59 9.71 -15.85
CA GLU A 113 -30.89 8.42 -16.50
C GLU A 113 -29.75 8.04 -17.45
N GLY A 114 -29.26 8.98 -18.27
CA GLY A 114 -28.09 8.77 -19.12
C GLY A 114 -26.81 8.47 -18.33
N PHE A 115 -26.63 9.09 -17.16
CA PHE A 115 -25.50 8.79 -16.27
C PHE A 115 -25.56 7.34 -15.76
N ASN A 116 -26.74 6.90 -15.31
CA ASN A 116 -26.94 5.53 -14.84
C ASN A 116 -26.74 4.50 -15.96
N ALA A 117 -27.17 4.82 -17.18
CA ALA A 117 -26.93 3.97 -18.35
C ALA A 117 -25.43 3.85 -18.68
N ALA A 118 -24.69 4.96 -18.68
CA ALA A 118 -23.24 4.96 -18.91
C ALA A 118 -22.46 4.21 -17.80
N MET A 119 -22.91 4.32 -16.55
CA MET A 119 -22.41 3.53 -15.42
C MET A 119 -22.59 2.03 -15.64
N GLU A 120 -23.77 1.61 -16.12
CA GLU A 120 -24.05 0.20 -16.37
C GLU A 120 -23.25 -0.32 -17.58
N GLU A 121 -23.10 0.47 -18.65
CA GLU A 121 -22.27 0.13 -19.80
C GLU A 121 -20.79 -0.03 -19.40
N ALA A 122 -20.26 0.86 -18.57
CA ALA A 122 -18.89 0.77 -18.05
C ALA A 122 -18.70 -0.44 -17.12
N ARG A 123 -19.69 -0.76 -16.28
CA ARG A 123 -19.71 -1.99 -15.46
C ARG A 123 -19.69 -3.23 -16.33
N GLN A 124 -20.50 -3.28 -17.39
CA GLN A 124 -20.53 -4.39 -18.34
C GLN A 124 -19.20 -4.53 -19.09
N LYS A 125 -18.61 -3.42 -19.56
CA LYS A 125 -17.28 -3.42 -20.19
C LYS A 125 -16.18 -3.89 -19.24
N ALA A 126 -16.20 -3.46 -17.98
CA ALA A 126 -15.24 -3.88 -16.96
C ALA A 126 -15.41 -5.37 -16.57
N ARG A 127 -16.66 -5.85 -16.50
CA ARG A 127 -16.97 -7.28 -16.37
C ARG A 127 -16.39 -8.05 -17.56
N ASN A 128 -16.74 -7.67 -18.78
CA ASN A 128 -16.24 -8.30 -20.01
C ASN A 128 -14.70 -8.27 -20.14
N ALA A 129 -14.05 -7.22 -19.64
CA ALA A 129 -12.59 -7.11 -19.61
C ALA A 129 -11.94 -8.01 -18.56
N ARG A 130 -12.58 -8.25 -17.40
CA ARG A 130 -12.15 -9.25 -16.40
C ARG A 130 -12.32 -10.67 -16.91
N PHE A 131 -13.42 -10.96 -17.62
CA PHE A 131 -13.69 -12.28 -18.20
C PHE A 131 -12.70 -12.68 -19.30
N LYS A 132 -12.10 -11.73 -20.04
CA LYS A 132 -11.07 -12.01 -21.07
C LYS A 132 -9.67 -12.35 -20.53
N ALA A 133 -9.39 -12.13 -19.24
CA ALA A 133 -8.05 -12.32 -18.67
C ALA A 133 -7.82 -13.72 -18.06
N GLY A 134 -8.85 -14.56 -17.93
CA GLY A 134 -8.76 -15.97 -17.56
C GLY A 134 -9.23 -16.84 -18.73
N GLY A 135 -8.44 -17.84 -19.12
CA GLY A 135 -8.65 -18.65 -20.33
C GLY A 135 -10.08 -19.19 -20.52
N ASN A 136 -10.49 -19.25 -21.81
CA ASN A 136 -11.75 -19.77 -22.34
C ASN A 136 -12.99 -19.59 -21.45
N SER A 137 -13.41 -18.34 -21.26
CA SER A 137 -14.66 -18.02 -20.57
C SER A 137 -15.86 -18.33 -21.46
N ILE A 138 -16.51 -19.47 -21.24
CA ILE A 138 -17.84 -19.76 -21.77
C ILE A 138 -18.81 -18.78 -21.12
N VAL A 139 -19.44 -17.92 -21.92
CA VAL A 139 -20.40 -16.91 -21.44
C VAL A 139 -21.76 -17.19 -22.05
N MET A 140 -22.81 -17.17 -21.23
CA MET A 140 -24.19 -17.20 -21.70
C MET A 140 -24.65 -15.76 -21.92
N ASP A 141 -24.86 -15.39 -23.18
CA ASP A 141 -25.45 -14.10 -23.51
C ASP A 141 -26.97 -14.09 -23.24
N ALA A 142 -27.60 -12.95 -23.51
CA ALA A 142 -29.04 -12.79 -23.32
C ALA A 142 -29.86 -13.75 -24.19
N ASN A 143 -29.36 -14.14 -25.37
CA ASN A 143 -30.06 -15.07 -26.26
C ASN A 143 -29.98 -16.50 -25.70
N ALA A 144 -28.79 -16.92 -25.25
CA ALA A 144 -28.57 -18.23 -24.65
C ALA A 144 -29.44 -18.43 -23.41
N THR A 145 -29.50 -17.43 -22.51
CA THR A 145 -30.36 -17.49 -21.32
C THR A 145 -31.85 -17.44 -21.67
N SER A 146 -32.26 -16.62 -22.64
CA SER A 146 -33.65 -16.57 -23.11
C SER A 146 -34.10 -17.88 -23.75
N GLN A 147 -33.20 -18.60 -24.43
CA GLN A 147 -33.51 -19.90 -25.03
C GLN A 147 -33.90 -20.93 -23.95
N LEU A 148 -33.18 -20.99 -22.83
CA LEU A 148 -33.54 -21.87 -21.71
C LEU A 148 -34.87 -21.47 -21.08
N HIS A 149 -35.09 -20.17 -20.89
CA HIS A 149 -36.35 -19.66 -20.35
C HIS A 149 -37.55 -20.02 -21.25
N ASN A 150 -37.41 -19.82 -22.56
CA ASN A 150 -38.44 -20.14 -23.55
C ASN A 150 -38.71 -21.65 -23.67
N GLN A 151 -37.73 -22.49 -23.34
CA GLN A 151 -37.90 -23.95 -23.22
C GLN A 151 -38.60 -24.37 -21.92
N GLY A 152 -38.95 -23.41 -21.05
CA GLY A 152 -39.62 -23.67 -19.77
C GLY A 152 -38.68 -24.18 -18.67
N LEU A 153 -37.37 -24.02 -18.84
CA LEU A 153 -36.40 -24.42 -17.81
C LEU A 153 -36.40 -23.39 -16.67
N ALA A 154 -36.71 -23.85 -15.46
CA ALA A 154 -36.61 -23.04 -14.25
C ALA A 154 -35.15 -22.66 -13.94
N SER A 155 -34.96 -21.55 -13.22
CA SER A 155 -33.65 -21.15 -12.69
C SER A 155 -33.04 -22.25 -11.81
N THR A 156 -31.71 -22.31 -11.75
CA THR A 156 -31.01 -23.32 -10.95
C THR A 156 -31.25 -23.07 -9.46
N ASP A 157 -31.63 -24.10 -8.71
CA ASP A 157 -31.71 -24.02 -7.25
C ASP A 157 -30.32 -24.14 -6.63
N ASP A 158 -29.79 -23.02 -6.15
CA ASP A 158 -28.46 -22.93 -5.54
C ASP A 158 -28.54 -22.73 -4.01
N SER A 159 -29.69 -23.02 -3.38
CA SER A 159 -29.88 -22.88 -1.93
C SER A 159 -28.92 -23.73 -1.10
N LEU A 160 -28.51 -24.88 -1.64
CA LEU A 160 -27.60 -25.84 -1.02
C LEU A 160 -26.14 -25.38 -0.99
N LYS A 161 -25.78 -24.26 -1.64
CA LYS A 161 -24.40 -23.74 -1.63
C LYS A 161 -23.87 -23.38 -0.24
N TYR A 162 -24.76 -23.20 0.74
CA TYR A 162 -24.40 -22.95 2.14
C TYR A 162 -24.19 -24.24 2.96
N GLU A 163 -24.52 -25.40 2.39
CA GLU A 163 -24.36 -26.70 3.03
C GLU A 163 -23.08 -27.39 2.54
N TYR A 164 -22.30 -27.93 3.47
CA TYR A 164 -20.99 -28.55 3.18
C TYR A 164 -21.17 -30.06 3.03
N LYS A 165 -21.92 -30.46 2.00
CA LYS A 165 -22.25 -31.87 1.73
C LYS A 165 -22.26 -32.16 0.24
N GLU A 166 -22.04 -33.42 -0.12
CA GLU A 166 -22.30 -33.88 -1.48
C GLU A 166 -23.80 -33.82 -1.78
N HIS A 167 -24.14 -33.54 -3.03
CA HIS A 167 -25.52 -33.28 -3.43
C HIS A 167 -25.84 -33.91 -4.78
N ASP A 168 -26.91 -34.70 -4.84
CA ASP A 168 -27.39 -35.30 -6.07
C ASP A 168 -28.29 -34.34 -6.85
N SER A 169 -28.06 -34.22 -8.15
CA SER A 169 -28.76 -33.32 -9.06
C SER A 169 -28.96 -33.96 -10.42
N VAL A 170 -29.52 -33.19 -11.36
CA VAL A 170 -29.82 -33.62 -12.73
C VAL A 170 -29.27 -32.60 -13.71
N VAL A 171 -28.61 -33.06 -14.78
CA VAL A 171 -28.16 -32.19 -15.87
C VAL A 171 -29.37 -31.71 -16.67
N LYS A 172 -29.55 -30.39 -16.78
CA LYS A 172 -30.67 -29.78 -17.50
C LYS A 172 -30.27 -29.19 -18.85
N ALA A 173 -29.03 -28.73 -18.98
CA ALA A 173 -28.48 -28.29 -20.27
C ALA A 173 -26.97 -28.43 -20.31
N ILE A 174 -26.46 -28.64 -21.53
CA ILE A 174 -25.04 -28.68 -21.89
C ILE A 174 -24.81 -27.56 -22.90
N TYR A 175 -23.82 -26.69 -22.65
CA TYR A 175 -23.59 -25.49 -23.45
C TYR A 175 -22.11 -25.32 -23.81
N THR A 176 -21.78 -25.22 -25.09
CA THR A 176 -20.38 -25.10 -25.55
C THR A 176 -19.82 -23.68 -25.53
N GLY A 177 -20.67 -22.68 -25.28
CA GLY A 177 -20.34 -21.26 -25.47
C GLY A 177 -20.97 -20.65 -26.70
N SER A 178 -21.41 -21.47 -27.65
CA SER A 178 -22.13 -21.03 -28.85
C SER A 178 -23.48 -21.72 -29.03
N GLU A 179 -23.61 -22.99 -28.60
CA GLU A 179 -24.82 -23.77 -28.81
C GLU A 179 -25.11 -24.73 -27.65
N TYR A 180 -26.36 -25.17 -27.56
CA TYR A 180 -26.79 -26.20 -26.62
C TYR A 180 -26.72 -27.58 -27.26
N LEU A 181 -26.13 -28.52 -26.54
CA LEU A 181 -26.02 -29.91 -26.95
C LEU A 181 -26.98 -30.80 -26.15
N THR A 182 -27.41 -31.90 -26.77
CA THR A 182 -28.13 -32.98 -26.09
C THR A 182 -27.18 -33.95 -25.39
N THR A 183 -25.93 -34.03 -25.87
CA THR A 183 -24.88 -34.92 -25.35
C THR A 183 -23.51 -34.26 -25.45
N ALA A 184 -22.61 -34.56 -24.50
CA ALA A 184 -21.21 -34.17 -24.57
C ALA A 184 -20.29 -35.38 -24.47
N SER A 185 -19.21 -35.37 -25.26
CA SER A 185 -18.10 -36.32 -25.19
C SER A 185 -16.81 -35.62 -25.64
N GLY A 186 -15.65 -36.17 -25.27
CA GLY A 186 -14.33 -35.62 -25.65
C GLY A 186 -13.64 -34.86 -24.52
N ASP A 187 -12.63 -34.05 -24.87
CA ASP A 187 -11.78 -33.33 -23.90
C ASP A 187 -11.96 -31.80 -23.97
N GLU A 188 -12.93 -31.31 -24.74
CA GLU A 188 -13.19 -29.87 -24.87
C GLU A 188 -13.93 -29.32 -23.64
N ASP A 189 -13.70 -28.03 -23.34
CA ASP A 189 -14.40 -27.36 -22.26
C ASP A 189 -15.84 -27.03 -22.67
N PHE A 190 -16.80 -27.32 -21.79
CA PHE A 190 -18.20 -26.96 -21.93
C PHE A 190 -18.80 -26.55 -20.58
N GLY A 191 -19.99 -25.98 -20.62
CA GLY A 191 -20.76 -25.55 -19.46
C GLY A 191 -21.93 -26.50 -19.18
N LEU A 192 -22.18 -26.77 -17.91
CA LEU A 192 -23.33 -27.54 -17.43
C LEU A 192 -24.27 -26.66 -16.61
N VAL A 193 -25.56 -26.73 -16.94
CA VAL A 193 -26.64 -26.20 -16.11
C VAL A 193 -27.33 -27.38 -15.42
N LEU A 194 -27.41 -27.31 -14.09
CA LEU A 194 -28.02 -28.33 -13.26
C LEU A 194 -29.39 -27.87 -12.76
N GLU A 195 -30.21 -28.83 -12.32
CA GLU A 195 -31.46 -28.56 -11.61
C GLU A 195 -31.23 -27.83 -10.29
N SER A 196 -30.29 -28.35 -9.51
CA SER A 196 -29.83 -27.77 -8.24
C SER A 196 -28.32 -27.94 -8.07
N THR A 197 -27.68 -27.11 -7.27
CA THR A 197 -26.22 -27.16 -7.07
C THR A 197 -25.77 -26.73 -5.68
N SER A 198 -24.71 -27.37 -5.19
CA SER A 198 -23.98 -26.96 -3.98
C SER A 198 -22.78 -26.06 -4.30
N PHE A 199 -22.45 -25.81 -5.56
CA PHE A 199 -21.36 -24.92 -5.96
C PHE A 199 -21.75 -23.45 -5.80
N TYR A 200 -20.85 -22.64 -5.24
CA TYR A 200 -20.99 -21.19 -5.23
C TYR A 200 -20.51 -20.61 -6.57
N ALA A 201 -21.41 -19.91 -7.27
CA ALA A 201 -21.06 -19.11 -8.43
C ALA A 201 -20.36 -17.81 -8.00
N GLU A 202 -19.37 -17.33 -8.76
CA GLU A 202 -18.69 -16.07 -8.44
C GLU A 202 -19.67 -14.90 -8.35
N GLN A 203 -19.77 -14.32 -7.16
CA GLN A 203 -20.64 -13.17 -6.89
C GLN A 203 -20.25 -12.51 -5.56
N GLY A 204 -20.66 -11.24 -5.37
CA GLY A 204 -20.43 -10.51 -4.12
C GLY A 204 -18.96 -10.32 -3.75
N GLY A 205 -18.04 -10.40 -4.72
CA GLY A 205 -16.59 -10.35 -4.51
C GLY A 205 -15.95 -11.68 -4.14
N GLN A 206 -16.71 -12.73 -3.84
CA GLN A 206 -16.18 -14.07 -3.61
C GLN A 206 -15.98 -14.82 -4.93
N ILE A 207 -14.79 -15.42 -5.09
CA ILE A 207 -14.49 -16.28 -6.23
C ILE A 207 -15.32 -17.57 -6.20
N TYR A 208 -15.66 -18.06 -7.38
CA TYR A 208 -16.37 -19.32 -7.61
C TYR A 208 -15.69 -20.53 -6.92
N ASP A 209 -16.48 -21.58 -6.70
CA ASP A 209 -15.96 -22.88 -6.32
C ASP A 209 -15.42 -23.70 -7.48
N THR A 210 -14.60 -24.68 -7.14
CA THR A 210 -14.09 -25.73 -8.02
C THR A 210 -14.45 -27.10 -7.44
N GLY A 211 -14.32 -28.16 -8.22
CA GLY A 211 -14.64 -29.51 -7.76
C GLY A 211 -14.95 -30.46 -8.90
N SER A 212 -15.77 -31.46 -8.66
CA SER A 212 -16.23 -32.42 -9.67
C SER A 212 -17.75 -32.61 -9.67
N ILE A 213 -18.26 -32.96 -10.85
CA ILE A 213 -19.62 -33.47 -11.04
C ILE A 213 -19.47 -34.91 -11.54
N GLU A 214 -19.93 -35.87 -10.75
CA GLU A 214 -19.76 -37.29 -11.02
C GLU A 214 -21.06 -37.96 -11.44
N GLY A 215 -20.99 -38.95 -12.32
CA GLY A 215 -22.15 -39.69 -12.77
C GLY A 215 -21.77 -41.01 -13.46
N SER A 216 -22.74 -41.62 -14.15
CA SER A 216 -22.51 -42.84 -14.94
C SER A 216 -21.49 -42.65 -16.07
N PHE A 217 -21.30 -41.39 -16.51
CA PHE A 217 -20.35 -40.98 -17.51
C PHE A 217 -18.90 -40.87 -16.99
N GLY A 218 -18.68 -40.95 -15.67
CA GLY A 218 -17.38 -40.69 -15.05
C GLY A 218 -17.40 -39.41 -14.24
N SER A 219 -16.40 -38.54 -14.46
CA SER A 219 -16.23 -37.31 -13.67
C SER A 219 -15.93 -36.11 -14.57
N PHE A 220 -16.68 -35.03 -14.36
CA PHE A 220 -16.51 -33.74 -14.99
C PHE A 220 -15.82 -32.79 -14.00
N ASN A 221 -14.65 -32.26 -14.36
CA ASN A 221 -13.88 -31.38 -13.51
C ASN A 221 -14.35 -29.93 -13.69
N VAL A 222 -14.90 -29.34 -12.63
CA VAL A 222 -15.40 -27.97 -12.60
C VAL A 222 -14.26 -27.02 -12.25
N ILE A 223 -13.90 -26.16 -13.19
CA ILE A 223 -12.82 -25.16 -13.02
C ILE A 223 -13.34 -23.73 -12.83
N ASN A 224 -14.61 -23.48 -13.13
CA ASN A 224 -15.24 -22.16 -12.96
C ASN A 224 -16.78 -22.31 -12.83
N VAL A 225 -17.41 -21.48 -12.00
CA VAL A 225 -18.87 -21.46 -11.82
C VAL A 225 -19.38 -20.02 -11.86
N GLN A 226 -20.33 -19.74 -12.75
CA GLN A 226 -20.87 -18.39 -12.95
C GLN A 226 -22.39 -18.43 -12.97
N VAL A 227 -23.04 -17.29 -12.68
CA VAL A 227 -24.50 -17.17 -12.72
C VAL A 227 -24.93 -16.20 -13.82
N PHE A 228 -25.87 -16.64 -14.66
CA PHE A 228 -26.43 -15.85 -15.77
C PHE A 228 -27.95 -15.91 -15.72
N ALA A 229 -28.61 -14.78 -15.41
CA ALA A 229 -30.08 -14.69 -15.32
C ALA A 229 -30.73 -15.80 -14.45
N GLY A 230 -30.07 -16.21 -13.36
CA GLY A 230 -30.53 -17.27 -12.45
C GLY A 230 -30.13 -18.69 -12.85
N TYR A 231 -29.47 -18.89 -13.98
CA TYR A 231 -28.88 -20.18 -14.36
C TYR A 231 -27.43 -20.25 -13.87
N VAL A 232 -27.09 -21.29 -13.12
CA VAL A 232 -25.72 -21.53 -12.66
C VAL A 232 -25.00 -22.42 -13.67
N LEU A 233 -23.97 -21.86 -14.32
CA LEU A 233 -23.16 -22.51 -15.32
C LEU A 233 -21.87 -23.04 -14.70
N HIS A 234 -21.68 -24.36 -14.74
CA HIS A 234 -20.49 -25.05 -14.26
C HIS A 234 -19.59 -25.35 -15.47
N MET A 235 -18.46 -24.65 -15.59
CA MET A 235 -17.55 -24.76 -16.72
C MET A 235 -16.38 -25.69 -16.39
N GLY A 236 -16.00 -26.49 -17.38
CA GLY A 236 -14.83 -27.33 -17.33
C GLY A 236 -14.90 -28.45 -18.35
N SER A 237 -14.22 -29.55 -18.08
CA SER A 237 -14.02 -30.64 -19.04
C SER A 237 -14.03 -31.99 -18.33
N PHE A 238 -14.20 -33.05 -19.12
CA PHE A 238 -14.12 -34.41 -18.62
C PHE A 238 -12.74 -34.75 -18.06
N THR A 239 -12.73 -35.55 -17.01
CA THR A 239 -11.51 -36.27 -16.61
C THR A 239 -11.23 -37.40 -17.60
N LYS A 240 -9.94 -37.71 -17.83
CA LYS A 240 -9.52 -38.77 -18.77
C LYS A 240 -10.33 -40.05 -18.54
N SER A 241 -10.79 -40.69 -19.62
CA SER A 241 -11.61 -41.92 -19.65
C SER A 241 -13.12 -41.78 -19.35
N SER A 242 -13.68 -40.56 -19.48
CA SER A 242 -15.14 -40.34 -19.37
C SER A 242 -15.91 -40.85 -20.60
N LYS A 243 -17.15 -41.31 -20.36
CA LYS A 243 -18.14 -41.68 -21.38
C LYS A 243 -18.98 -40.46 -21.76
N THR A 244 -19.88 -40.64 -22.73
CA THR A 244 -20.84 -39.61 -23.13
C THR A 244 -21.77 -39.23 -21.97
N LEU A 245 -21.87 -37.93 -21.70
CA LEU A 245 -22.85 -37.32 -20.80
C LEU A 245 -24.10 -36.93 -21.58
N TYR A 246 -25.28 -37.14 -21.00
CA TYR A 246 -26.58 -36.79 -21.60
C TYR A 246 -27.32 -35.75 -20.75
N VAL A 247 -28.08 -34.88 -21.41
CA VAL A 247 -29.11 -34.08 -20.71
C VAL A 247 -30.12 -35.03 -20.06
N GLY A 248 -30.40 -34.84 -18.78
CA GLY A 248 -31.24 -35.72 -17.95
C GLY A 248 -30.47 -36.71 -17.08
N ASP A 249 -29.14 -36.81 -17.23
CA ASP A 249 -28.34 -37.68 -16.37
C ASP A 249 -28.38 -37.22 -14.91
N LYS A 250 -28.44 -38.20 -14.01
CA LYS A 250 -28.28 -37.99 -12.58
C LYS A 250 -26.80 -37.87 -12.24
N VAL A 251 -26.47 -36.87 -11.45
CA VAL A 251 -25.10 -36.53 -11.10
C VAL A 251 -24.96 -36.19 -9.63
N THR A 252 -23.77 -36.39 -9.07
CA THR A 252 -23.41 -36.00 -7.71
C THR A 252 -22.42 -34.83 -7.78
N CYS A 253 -22.79 -33.71 -7.17
CA CYS A 253 -21.98 -32.51 -7.04
C CYS A 253 -21.00 -32.65 -5.87
N LYS A 254 -19.70 -32.57 -6.15
CA LYS A 254 -18.62 -32.63 -5.16
C LYS A 254 -17.78 -31.37 -5.23
N VAL A 255 -18.11 -30.41 -4.37
CA VAL A 255 -17.32 -29.18 -4.22
C VAL A 255 -15.99 -29.49 -3.54
N ASP A 256 -14.91 -28.82 -3.96
CA ASP A 256 -13.65 -28.76 -3.25
C ASP A 256 -13.81 -27.93 -1.95
N TYR A 257 -14.29 -28.60 -0.90
CA TYR A 257 -14.53 -27.98 0.39
C TYR A 257 -13.23 -27.60 1.11
N ASP A 258 -12.10 -28.22 0.79
CA ASP A 258 -10.79 -27.84 1.30
C ASP A 258 -10.41 -26.45 0.78
N ARG A 259 -10.60 -26.20 -0.52
CA ARG A 259 -10.45 -24.86 -1.09
C ARG A 259 -11.45 -23.87 -0.51
N ARG A 260 -12.72 -24.24 -0.37
CA ARG A 260 -13.74 -23.36 0.23
C ARG A 260 -13.43 -23.02 1.70
N ALA A 261 -12.80 -23.92 2.44
CA ALA A 261 -12.36 -23.68 3.82
C ALA A 261 -11.30 -22.58 3.92
N HIS A 262 -10.59 -22.24 2.84
CA HIS A 262 -9.71 -21.08 2.78
C HIS A 262 -10.42 -19.79 2.35
N ILE A 263 -11.52 -19.89 1.60
CA ILE A 263 -12.28 -18.74 1.09
C ILE A 263 -13.24 -18.18 2.15
N ALA A 264 -14.02 -19.05 2.82
CA ALA A 264 -15.05 -18.62 3.76
C ALA A 264 -14.52 -17.80 4.97
N PRO A 265 -13.33 -18.11 5.54
CA PRO A 265 -12.75 -17.27 6.57
C PRO A 265 -12.33 -15.90 6.05
N ASN A 266 -11.74 -15.84 4.86
CA ASN A 266 -11.40 -14.58 4.20
C ASN A 266 -12.66 -13.74 3.94
N HIS A 267 -13.79 -14.36 3.55
CA HIS A 267 -15.05 -13.64 3.38
C HIS A 267 -15.56 -13.07 4.69
N THR A 268 -15.62 -13.89 5.74
CA THR A 268 -16.11 -13.45 7.05
C THR A 268 -15.22 -12.36 7.65
N CYS A 269 -13.89 -12.48 7.50
CA CYS A 269 -12.95 -11.43 7.90
C CYS A 269 -13.08 -10.15 7.08
N THR A 270 -13.62 -10.20 5.86
CA THR A 270 -13.93 -8.99 5.08
C THR A 270 -15.04 -8.18 5.75
N HIS A 271 -16.09 -8.82 6.28
CA HIS A 271 -17.14 -8.14 7.04
C HIS A 271 -16.64 -7.60 8.38
N MET A 272 -15.84 -8.39 9.11
CA MET A 272 -15.21 -7.91 10.35
C MET A 272 -14.25 -6.73 10.09
N LEU A 273 -13.53 -6.74 8.97
CA LEU A 273 -12.67 -5.63 8.53
C LEU A 273 -13.48 -4.39 8.16
N ASN A 274 -14.57 -4.54 7.41
CA ASN A 274 -15.47 -3.44 7.04
C ASN A 274 -16.09 -2.76 8.27
N PHE A 275 -16.47 -3.56 9.25
CA PHE A 275 -16.90 -3.09 10.57
C PHE A 275 -15.78 -2.32 11.29
N ALA A 276 -14.59 -2.93 11.44
CA ALA A 276 -13.46 -2.31 12.14
C ALA A 276 -12.99 -0.99 11.48
N LEU A 277 -13.04 -0.91 10.15
CA LEU A 277 -12.72 0.30 9.40
C LEU A 277 -13.68 1.44 9.74
N ARG A 278 -14.98 1.16 9.82
CA ARG A 278 -15.99 2.15 10.18
C ARG A 278 -15.83 2.60 11.63
N GLU A 279 -15.57 1.67 12.54
CA GLU A 279 -15.40 1.98 13.96
C GLU A 279 -14.21 2.91 14.20
N ILE A 280 -13.11 2.73 13.47
CA ILE A 280 -11.89 3.52 13.63
C ILE A 280 -11.87 4.79 12.80
N LEU A 281 -12.33 4.73 11.54
CA LEU A 281 -12.22 5.84 10.60
C LEU A 281 -13.49 6.70 10.51
N GLY A 282 -14.66 6.14 10.87
CA GLY A 282 -15.96 6.82 10.85
C GLY A 282 -16.91 6.35 9.74
N ASP A 283 -18.12 6.90 9.75
CA ASP A 283 -19.25 6.49 8.90
C ASP A 283 -19.08 6.78 7.39
N HIS A 284 -18.10 7.60 6.98
CA HIS A 284 -17.87 7.91 5.55
C HIS A 284 -17.13 6.80 4.80
N VAL A 285 -16.72 5.74 5.51
CA VAL A 285 -16.06 4.58 4.91
C VAL A 285 -17.11 3.64 4.33
N ASP A 286 -17.17 3.56 3.02
CA ASP A 286 -18.05 2.69 2.24
C ASP A 286 -17.24 1.77 1.33
N GLN A 287 -17.73 0.55 1.14
CA GLN A 287 -17.16 -0.39 0.18
C GLN A 287 -17.22 0.16 -1.24
N LYS A 288 -16.09 0.07 -1.95
CA LYS A 288 -15.93 0.37 -3.38
C LYS A 288 -15.58 -0.85 -4.21
N GLY A 289 -15.21 -1.95 -3.56
CA GLY A 289 -14.87 -3.21 -4.20
C GLY A 289 -14.43 -4.24 -3.17
N SER A 290 -14.62 -5.51 -3.48
CA SER A 290 -14.15 -6.62 -2.67
C SER A 290 -13.75 -7.77 -3.57
N ILE A 291 -12.67 -8.47 -3.19
CA ILE A 291 -12.24 -9.72 -3.81
C ILE A 291 -11.81 -10.68 -2.70
N VAL A 292 -12.43 -11.85 -2.65
CA VAL A 292 -12.12 -12.93 -1.71
C VAL A 292 -11.59 -14.12 -2.51
N LEU A 293 -10.32 -14.47 -2.27
CA LEU A 293 -9.61 -15.59 -2.85
C LEU A 293 -9.22 -16.60 -1.76
N PRO A 294 -8.80 -17.82 -2.10
CA PRO A 294 -8.25 -18.76 -1.11
C PRO A 294 -7.03 -18.17 -0.38
N GLU A 295 -6.16 -17.46 -1.10
CA GLU A 295 -4.88 -17.02 -0.55
C GLU A 295 -4.96 -15.68 0.19
N LYS A 296 -5.99 -14.86 -0.07
CA LYS A 296 -6.12 -13.50 0.48
C LYS A 296 -7.50 -12.89 0.25
N LEU A 297 -7.80 -11.83 1.01
CA LEU A 297 -8.86 -10.89 0.72
C LEU A 297 -8.31 -9.52 0.33
N ARG A 298 -9.06 -8.81 -0.51
CA ARG A 298 -8.85 -7.41 -0.86
C ARG A 298 -10.14 -6.64 -0.65
N PHE A 299 -10.04 -5.52 0.04
CA PHE A 299 -11.18 -4.67 0.35
C PHE A 299 -10.88 -3.22 -0.03
N ASP A 300 -11.68 -2.68 -0.94
CA ASP A 300 -11.58 -1.30 -1.41
C ASP A 300 -12.63 -0.45 -0.73
N PHE A 301 -12.24 0.71 -0.22
CA PHE A 301 -13.11 1.55 0.58
C PHE A 301 -12.89 3.05 0.33
N SER A 302 -13.91 3.87 0.57
CA SER A 302 -13.80 5.33 0.48
C SER A 302 -13.02 5.89 1.65
N HIS A 303 -11.86 6.47 1.36
CA HIS A 303 -11.09 7.23 2.35
C HIS A 303 -10.11 8.18 1.66
N GLY A 304 -10.12 9.46 2.06
CA GLY A 304 -9.41 10.52 1.34
C GLY A 304 -7.90 10.59 1.59
N LYS A 305 -7.37 9.90 2.60
CA LYS A 305 -5.98 10.04 3.06
C LYS A 305 -5.37 8.69 3.47
N PRO A 306 -4.05 8.52 3.48
CA PRO A 306 -3.41 7.34 4.07
C PRO A 306 -3.86 7.05 5.50
N VAL A 307 -4.20 5.78 5.76
CA VAL A 307 -4.55 5.34 7.11
C VAL A 307 -3.27 5.28 7.94
N GLN A 308 -3.29 5.89 9.12
CA GLN A 308 -2.09 5.93 9.96
C GLN A 308 -1.77 4.54 10.52
N PRO A 309 -0.48 4.20 10.72
CA PRO A 309 -0.09 2.90 11.28
C PRO A 309 -0.79 2.56 12.60
N GLU A 310 -1.02 3.56 13.46
CA GLU A 310 -1.75 3.40 14.72
C GLU A 310 -3.21 2.96 14.50
N ASP A 311 -3.88 3.50 13.49
CA ASP A 311 -5.26 3.15 13.18
C ASP A 311 -5.33 1.80 12.47
N LEU A 312 -4.37 1.48 11.59
CA LEU A 312 -4.21 0.13 11.03
C LEU A 312 -4.04 -0.93 12.13
N ARG A 313 -3.27 -0.61 13.17
CA ARG A 313 -3.07 -1.50 14.32
C ARG A 313 -4.36 -1.73 15.09
N LYS A 314 -5.17 -0.67 15.29
CA LYS A 314 -6.49 -0.81 15.95
C LYS A 314 -7.46 -1.63 15.10
N ILE A 315 -7.52 -1.38 13.80
CA ILE A 315 -8.36 -2.12 12.85
C ILE A 315 -8.00 -3.61 12.90
N GLU A 316 -6.72 -3.95 12.75
CA GLU A 316 -6.24 -5.34 12.84
C GLU A 316 -6.53 -5.97 14.21
N SER A 317 -6.42 -5.19 15.29
CA SER A 317 -6.72 -5.64 16.66
C SER A 317 -8.21 -5.95 16.85
N ILE A 318 -9.12 -5.14 16.30
CA ILE A 318 -10.58 -5.38 16.41
C ILE A 318 -10.96 -6.69 15.71
N VAL A 319 -10.39 -6.95 14.52
CA VAL A 319 -10.65 -8.19 13.79
C VAL A 319 -10.11 -9.40 14.57
N ASN A 320 -8.86 -9.33 15.05
CA ASN A 320 -8.28 -10.42 15.84
C ASN A 320 -8.99 -10.62 17.19
N GLN A 321 -9.53 -9.56 17.80
CA GLN A 321 -10.35 -9.67 19.01
C GLN A 321 -11.63 -10.45 18.73
N GLN A 322 -12.36 -10.14 17.65
CA GLN A 322 -13.55 -10.89 17.24
C GLN A 322 -13.24 -12.38 16.97
N ILE A 323 -12.06 -12.69 16.42
CA ILE A 323 -11.59 -14.09 16.26
C ILE A 323 -11.36 -14.75 17.62
N ASN A 324 -10.69 -14.05 18.54
CA ASN A 324 -10.41 -14.55 19.89
C ASN A 324 -11.67 -14.73 20.75
N ASP A 325 -12.69 -13.92 20.51
CA ASP A 325 -13.99 -13.98 21.19
C ASP A 325 -14.84 -15.16 20.71
N LYS A 326 -14.45 -15.84 19.61
CA LYS A 326 -15.10 -17.04 19.08
C LYS A 326 -16.61 -16.83 18.85
N LEU A 327 -16.93 -15.72 18.20
CA LEU A 327 -18.30 -15.30 17.91
C LEU A 327 -18.95 -16.25 16.90
N GLU A 328 -20.20 -16.63 17.14
CA GLU A 328 -21.00 -17.36 16.16
C GLU A 328 -21.40 -16.46 14.99
N VAL A 329 -21.47 -17.01 13.78
CA VAL A 329 -21.88 -16.28 12.58
C VAL A 329 -23.24 -16.80 12.14
N PHE A 330 -24.21 -15.91 12.10
CA PHE A 330 -25.60 -16.20 11.76
C PHE A 330 -25.93 -15.67 10.36
N ALA A 331 -26.78 -16.39 9.63
CA ALA A 331 -27.31 -15.93 8.36
C ALA A 331 -28.78 -16.35 8.24
N HIS A 332 -29.63 -15.44 7.78
CA HIS A 332 -31.06 -15.68 7.60
C HIS A 332 -31.60 -14.90 6.39
N GLU A 333 -32.56 -15.49 5.66
CA GLU A 333 -33.29 -14.82 4.59
C GLU A 333 -34.52 -14.12 5.13
N ILE A 334 -34.56 -12.80 4.99
CA ILE A 334 -35.62 -11.96 5.54
C ILE A 334 -36.12 -10.98 4.48
N LYS A 335 -37.27 -10.35 4.72
CA LYS A 335 -37.78 -9.33 3.80
C LYS A 335 -36.82 -8.15 3.71
N LEU A 336 -36.62 -7.64 2.51
CA LEU A 336 -35.71 -6.51 2.28
C LEU A 336 -36.11 -5.26 3.07
N GLU A 337 -37.41 -5.02 3.26
CA GLU A 337 -37.92 -3.91 4.07
C GLU A 337 -37.52 -4.05 5.55
N ASP A 338 -37.66 -5.25 6.13
CA ASP A 338 -37.30 -5.51 7.52
C ASP A 338 -35.79 -5.41 7.74
N ALA A 339 -34.99 -5.90 6.79
CA ALA A 339 -33.54 -5.79 6.83
C ALA A 339 -33.09 -4.31 6.93
N LYS A 340 -33.65 -3.44 6.08
CA LYS A 340 -33.30 -2.01 6.03
C LYS A 340 -33.56 -1.24 7.32
N ARG A 341 -34.38 -1.78 8.23
CA ARG A 341 -34.65 -1.18 9.54
C ARG A 341 -33.55 -1.46 10.58
N ILE A 342 -32.69 -2.46 10.34
CA ILE A 342 -31.64 -2.86 11.28
C ILE A 342 -30.56 -1.78 11.33
N ASN A 343 -30.40 -1.15 12.49
CA ASN A 343 -29.33 -0.20 12.74
C ASN A 343 -27.96 -0.86 12.55
N GLY A 344 -27.05 -0.15 11.87
CA GLY A 344 -25.70 -0.67 11.62
C GLY A 344 -25.60 -1.61 10.42
N LEU A 345 -26.73 -2.11 9.88
CA LEU A 345 -26.73 -2.94 8.68
C LEU A 345 -26.00 -2.24 7.54
N ARG A 346 -25.05 -2.96 6.94
CA ARG A 346 -24.34 -2.50 5.75
C ARG A 346 -24.90 -3.16 4.49
N ALA A 347 -25.04 -2.32 3.47
CA ALA A 347 -25.32 -2.73 2.10
C ALA A 347 -24.39 -1.94 1.19
N VAL A 348 -24.10 -2.49 0.00
CA VAL A 348 -23.29 -1.80 -1.00
C VAL A 348 -24.17 -0.81 -1.75
N PHE A 349 -23.74 0.45 -1.78
CA PHE A 349 -24.48 1.52 -2.45
C PHE A 349 -24.60 1.26 -3.95
N GLY A 350 -25.82 1.33 -4.48
CA GLY A 350 -26.10 1.17 -5.92
C GLY A 350 -26.19 -0.29 -6.40
N GLU A 351 -26.23 -1.26 -5.49
CA GLU A 351 -26.63 -2.64 -5.79
C GLU A 351 -28.14 -2.83 -5.64
N ILE A 352 -28.71 -3.68 -6.51
CA ILE A 352 -30.10 -4.13 -6.42
C ILE A 352 -30.08 -5.46 -5.68
N TYR A 353 -30.73 -5.52 -4.52
CA TYR A 353 -30.87 -6.73 -3.73
C TYR A 353 -32.20 -7.42 -4.04
N PRO A 354 -32.23 -8.77 -4.11
CA PRO A 354 -33.47 -9.52 -4.21
C PRO A 354 -34.32 -9.38 -2.94
N ASP A 355 -35.61 -9.71 -3.04
CA ASP A 355 -36.51 -9.87 -1.90
C ASP A 355 -37.13 -11.29 -1.97
N PRO A 356 -36.85 -12.19 -1.00
CA PRO A 356 -36.12 -11.96 0.24
C PRO A 356 -34.61 -11.73 0.05
N VAL A 357 -33.98 -11.12 1.06
CA VAL A 357 -32.54 -10.86 1.10
C VAL A 357 -31.88 -11.64 2.23
N ARG A 358 -30.65 -12.07 2.01
CA ARG A 358 -29.85 -12.77 3.01
C ARG A 358 -29.04 -11.77 3.86
N VAL A 359 -29.31 -11.76 5.16
CA VAL A 359 -28.56 -10.99 6.17
C VAL A 359 -27.56 -11.90 6.86
N VAL A 360 -26.32 -11.45 6.99
CA VAL A 360 -25.26 -12.10 7.77
C VAL A 360 -24.92 -11.24 8.97
N SER A 361 -24.79 -11.85 10.15
CA SER A 361 -24.52 -11.18 11.42
C SER A 361 -23.47 -11.94 12.23
N VAL A 362 -22.46 -11.23 12.75
CA VAL A 362 -21.38 -11.80 13.56
C VAL A 362 -21.65 -11.55 15.05
N GLY A 363 -21.85 -12.61 15.84
CA GLY A 363 -22.01 -12.57 17.30
C GLY A 363 -23.43 -12.39 17.80
N ARG A 364 -24.39 -11.99 16.95
CA ARG A 364 -25.82 -11.89 17.28
C ARG A 364 -26.69 -12.56 16.23
N LYS A 365 -27.78 -13.19 16.69
CA LYS A 365 -28.78 -13.82 15.82
C LYS A 365 -29.55 -12.77 15.04
N VAL A 366 -29.91 -13.08 13.80
CA VAL A 366 -30.69 -12.16 12.94
C VAL A 366 -32.08 -11.93 13.53
N GLU A 367 -32.64 -12.94 14.19
CA GLU A 367 -33.94 -12.87 14.87
C GLU A 367 -33.93 -11.85 16.02
N ASP A 368 -32.81 -11.74 16.76
CA ASP A 368 -32.66 -10.76 17.84
C ASP A 368 -32.59 -9.33 17.28
N LEU A 369 -31.92 -9.16 16.13
CA LEU A 369 -31.87 -7.88 15.41
C LEU A 369 -33.28 -7.46 14.98
N LEU A 370 -34.07 -8.40 14.45
CA LEU A 370 -35.45 -8.14 14.01
C LEU A 370 -36.43 -7.86 15.14
N ALA A 371 -36.19 -8.40 16.34
CA ALA A 371 -37.02 -8.13 17.51
C ALA A 371 -36.94 -6.66 17.95
N ASN A 372 -35.79 -6.00 17.71
CA ASN A 372 -35.59 -4.58 18.04
C ASN A 372 -34.64 -3.89 17.04
N PRO A 373 -35.05 -3.69 15.77
CA PRO A 373 -34.13 -3.32 14.68
C PRO A 373 -33.49 -1.95 14.86
N GLU A 374 -34.14 -1.05 15.61
CA GLU A 374 -33.67 0.31 15.85
C GLU A 374 -32.79 0.44 17.12
N SER A 375 -32.35 -0.68 17.71
CA SER A 375 -31.42 -0.65 18.84
C SER A 375 -30.09 -0.01 18.44
N LYS A 376 -29.51 0.80 19.34
CA LYS A 376 -28.14 1.34 19.14
C LYS A 376 -27.06 0.30 19.37
N GLU A 377 -27.35 -0.81 20.06
CA GLU A 377 -26.41 -1.92 20.27
C GLU A 377 -25.96 -2.54 18.94
N TRP A 378 -26.82 -2.54 17.92
CA TRP A 378 -26.52 -3.12 16.62
C TRP A 378 -25.43 -2.37 15.84
N LEU A 379 -25.14 -1.12 16.21
CA LEU A 379 -24.02 -0.36 15.64
C LEU A 379 -22.64 -0.94 15.99
N SER A 380 -22.54 -1.74 17.06
CA SER A 380 -21.30 -2.39 17.48
C SER A 380 -21.15 -3.84 16.97
N ILE A 381 -21.97 -4.24 16.00
CA ILE A 381 -21.96 -5.58 15.43
C ILE A 381 -21.76 -5.49 13.91
N SER A 382 -21.00 -6.45 13.36
CA SER A 382 -20.91 -6.62 11.91
C SER A 382 -22.19 -7.31 11.41
N THR A 383 -23.05 -6.54 10.76
CA THR A 383 -24.27 -7.03 10.10
C THR A 383 -24.34 -6.50 8.68
N GLU A 384 -24.42 -7.38 7.69
CA GLU A 384 -24.37 -7.00 6.26
C GLU A 384 -25.32 -7.84 5.40
N LEU A 385 -25.79 -7.27 4.28
CA LEU A 385 -26.45 -8.05 3.22
C LEU A 385 -25.39 -8.83 2.44
N CYS A 386 -25.42 -10.16 2.51
CA CYS A 386 -24.40 -10.98 1.84
C CYS A 386 -24.93 -12.35 1.41
N GLY A 387 -24.75 -12.63 0.11
CA GLY A 387 -25.06 -13.93 -0.50
C GLY A 387 -23.91 -14.95 -0.42
N GLY A 388 -22.77 -14.60 0.18
CA GLY A 388 -21.54 -15.39 0.25
C GLY A 388 -21.55 -16.57 1.22
N THR A 389 -20.51 -17.41 1.11
CA THR A 389 -20.25 -18.47 2.08
C THR A 389 -19.45 -17.93 3.27
N HIS A 390 -19.81 -18.37 4.48
CA HIS A 390 -19.23 -17.90 5.73
C HIS A 390 -18.83 -19.06 6.63
N ILE A 391 -17.82 -18.81 7.48
CA ILE A 391 -17.52 -19.68 8.62
C ILE A 391 -18.67 -19.64 9.62
N LYS A 392 -18.85 -20.71 10.40
CA LYS A 392 -19.89 -20.77 11.45
C LYS A 392 -19.47 -20.06 12.73
N ASN A 393 -18.17 -19.96 12.97
CA ASN A 393 -17.60 -19.32 14.14
C ASN A 393 -16.31 -18.59 13.75
N THR A 394 -16.10 -17.38 14.27
CA THR A 394 -14.92 -16.55 13.95
C THR A 394 -13.59 -17.22 14.30
N SER A 395 -13.58 -18.17 15.25
CA SER A 395 -12.38 -18.93 15.59
C SER A 395 -11.83 -19.76 14.42
N GLN A 396 -12.67 -20.09 13.44
CA GLN A 396 -12.26 -20.83 12.22
C GLN A 396 -11.35 -19.99 11.32
N ALA A 397 -11.28 -18.67 11.51
CA ALA A 397 -10.29 -17.84 10.84
C ALA A 397 -8.89 -18.00 11.43
N GLU A 398 -8.77 -18.54 12.65
CA GLU A 398 -7.55 -18.75 13.46
C GLU A 398 -6.72 -17.48 13.77
N ALA A 399 -6.40 -16.68 12.75
CA ALA A 399 -5.64 -15.45 12.82
C ALA A 399 -6.00 -14.53 11.65
N PHE A 400 -5.75 -13.22 11.80
CA PHE A 400 -5.88 -12.23 10.74
C PHE A 400 -4.66 -11.32 10.68
N ALA A 401 -4.14 -11.07 9.48
CA ALA A 401 -3.01 -10.17 9.24
C ALA A 401 -3.31 -9.16 8.13
N LEU A 402 -3.27 -7.87 8.45
CA LEU A 402 -3.46 -6.76 7.50
C LEU A 402 -2.12 -6.45 6.83
N LEU A 403 -1.88 -6.96 5.63
CA LEU A 403 -0.57 -6.92 4.96
C LEU A 403 -0.23 -5.55 4.36
N SER A 404 -1.21 -4.89 3.75
CA SER A 404 -1.00 -3.60 3.10
C SER A 404 -2.24 -2.72 3.11
N GLU A 405 -1.99 -1.42 3.03
CA GLU A 405 -2.97 -0.37 2.80
C GLU A 405 -2.40 0.59 1.75
N GLU A 406 -3.07 0.75 0.62
CA GLU A 406 -2.61 1.58 -0.50
C GLU A 406 -3.75 2.38 -1.16
N GLY A 407 -3.42 3.56 -1.70
CA GLY A 407 -4.36 4.33 -2.51
C GLY A 407 -4.43 3.79 -3.93
N ILE A 408 -5.62 3.45 -4.42
CA ILE A 408 -5.81 2.89 -5.78
C ILE A 408 -6.45 3.90 -6.75
N ALA A 409 -7.18 4.88 -6.22
CA ALA A 409 -7.76 6.00 -6.97
C ALA A 409 -7.99 7.18 -6.03
N LYS A 410 -8.36 8.35 -6.59
CA LYS A 410 -8.69 9.52 -5.78
C LYS A 410 -9.84 9.21 -4.82
N GLY A 411 -9.58 9.27 -3.51
CA GLY A 411 -10.57 8.99 -2.47
C GLY A 411 -10.89 7.51 -2.24
N VAL A 412 -10.16 6.57 -2.89
CA VAL A 412 -10.36 5.13 -2.72
C VAL A 412 -9.05 4.46 -2.30
N ARG A 413 -9.15 3.65 -1.25
CA ARG A 413 -8.04 2.93 -0.65
C ARG A 413 -8.33 1.43 -0.66
N ARG A 414 -7.27 0.63 -0.67
CA ARG A 414 -7.32 -0.83 -0.69
C ARG A 414 -6.56 -1.38 0.49
N ILE A 415 -7.20 -2.29 1.21
CA ILE A 415 -6.52 -3.19 2.15
C ILE A 415 -6.36 -4.56 1.50
N THR A 416 -5.18 -5.14 1.66
CA THR A 416 -4.95 -6.57 1.42
C THR A 416 -4.67 -7.25 2.76
N ALA A 417 -5.38 -8.33 3.04
CA ALA A 417 -5.20 -9.10 4.26
C ALA A 417 -5.26 -10.61 3.99
N VAL A 418 -4.79 -11.39 4.96
CA VAL A 418 -4.80 -12.86 4.93
C VAL A 418 -5.34 -13.38 6.25
N THR A 419 -5.82 -14.63 6.25
CA THR A 419 -6.32 -15.32 7.43
C THR A 419 -5.56 -16.63 7.68
N ALA A 420 -5.93 -17.35 8.75
CA ALA A 420 -5.48 -18.69 9.07
C ALA A 420 -3.94 -18.82 9.09
N LYS A 421 -3.42 -19.91 8.50
CA LYS A 421 -2.00 -20.20 8.40
C LYS A 421 -1.19 -19.04 7.81
N CYS A 422 -1.65 -18.41 6.74
CA CYS A 422 -0.95 -17.30 6.09
C CYS A 422 -0.82 -16.08 7.02
N ALA A 423 -1.85 -15.79 7.82
CA ALA A 423 -1.77 -14.73 8.83
C ALA A 423 -0.78 -15.07 9.95
N SER A 424 -0.79 -16.32 10.41
CA SER A 424 0.16 -16.80 11.42
C SER A 424 1.61 -16.71 10.93
N GLU A 425 1.87 -17.13 9.69
CA GLU A 425 3.19 -17.02 9.04
C GLU A 425 3.65 -15.56 8.93
N ALA A 426 2.76 -14.64 8.54
CA ALA A 426 3.06 -13.21 8.49
C ALA A 426 3.41 -12.64 9.88
N MET A 427 2.70 -13.04 10.93
CA MET A 427 2.99 -12.61 12.30
C MET A 427 4.30 -13.20 12.85
N MET A 428 4.61 -14.46 12.54
CA MET A 428 5.88 -15.10 12.89
C MET A 428 7.06 -14.42 12.19
N LEU A 429 6.94 -14.13 10.89
CA LEU A 429 7.97 -13.42 10.13
C LEU A 429 8.24 -12.03 10.73
N ALA A 430 7.18 -11.27 11.07
CA ALA A 430 7.33 -9.97 11.73
C ALA A 430 8.10 -10.09 13.06
N SER A 431 7.83 -11.15 13.83
CA SER A 431 8.49 -11.40 15.12
C SER A 431 9.95 -11.81 14.95
N SER A 432 10.26 -12.60 13.91
CA SER A 432 11.63 -12.96 13.54
C SER A 432 12.46 -11.74 13.16
N ILE A 433 11.94 -10.87 12.28
CA ILE A 433 12.58 -9.60 11.89
C ILE A 433 12.79 -8.70 13.12
N ASN A 434 11.82 -8.66 14.03
CA ASN A 434 11.94 -7.92 15.27
C ASN A 434 13.08 -8.44 16.16
N SER A 435 13.30 -9.76 16.18
CA SER A 435 14.44 -10.39 16.85
C SER A 435 15.76 -10.02 16.18
N ASP A 436 15.83 -10.07 14.84
CA ASP A 436 17.01 -9.63 14.08
C ASP A 436 17.39 -8.19 14.38
N ILE A 437 16.41 -7.28 14.52
CA ILE A 437 16.64 -5.89 14.92
C ILE A 437 17.17 -5.81 16.36
N ASN A 438 16.65 -6.63 17.28
CA ASN A 438 17.15 -6.70 18.66
C ASN A 438 18.60 -7.18 18.70
N GLU A 439 18.96 -8.17 17.89
CA GLU A 439 20.35 -8.64 17.76
C GLU A 439 21.24 -7.56 17.15
N ALA A 440 20.79 -6.93 16.07
CA ALA A 440 21.51 -5.84 15.42
C ALA A 440 21.80 -4.70 16.40
N SER A 441 20.88 -4.37 17.31
CA SER A 441 21.10 -3.31 18.31
C SER A 441 22.27 -3.54 19.27
N LYS A 442 22.82 -4.77 19.32
CA LYS A 442 23.99 -5.15 20.13
C LYS A 442 25.30 -5.15 19.34
N LEU A 443 25.24 -4.86 18.04
CA LEU A 443 26.38 -4.84 17.13
C LEU A 443 26.87 -3.42 16.90
N GLU A 444 28.11 -3.27 16.45
CA GLU A 444 28.72 -1.99 16.12
C GLU A 444 29.48 -2.05 14.80
N GLY A 445 29.86 -0.87 14.29
CA GLY A 445 30.76 -0.74 13.15
C GLY A 445 30.28 -1.42 11.86
N PRO A 446 31.20 -2.03 11.07
CA PRO A 446 30.87 -2.67 9.80
C PRO A 446 29.91 -3.85 9.91
N ILE A 447 29.91 -4.57 11.04
CA ILE A 447 29.03 -5.72 11.27
C ILE A 447 27.58 -5.24 11.41
N LEU A 448 27.35 -4.17 12.19
CA LEU A 448 26.04 -3.52 12.29
C LEU A 448 25.55 -3.04 10.92
N GLU A 449 26.42 -2.37 10.15
CA GLU A 449 26.09 -1.86 8.82
C GLU A 449 25.60 -2.98 7.88
N LYS A 450 26.31 -4.11 7.85
CA LYS A 450 25.91 -5.29 7.06
C LYS A 450 24.59 -5.89 7.53
N LYS A 451 24.37 -6.01 8.85
CA LYS A 451 23.12 -6.56 9.41
C LYS A 451 21.93 -5.65 9.12
N ILE A 452 22.08 -4.32 9.24
CA ILE A 452 21.05 -3.34 8.85
C ILE A 452 20.65 -3.52 7.38
N ALA A 453 21.63 -3.62 6.47
CA ALA A 453 21.37 -3.81 5.04
C ALA A 453 20.57 -5.09 4.76
N SER A 454 20.92 -6.19 5.45
CA SER A 454 20.19 -7.45 5.38
C SER A 454 18.74 -7.34 5.87
N ILE A 455 18.52 -6.69 7.02
CA ILE A 455 17.19 -6.48 7.59
C ILE A 455 16.33 -5.61 6.68
N LYS A 456 16.89 -4.55 6.07
CA LYS A 456 16.17 -3.70 5.12
C LYS A 456 15.66 -4.50 3.92
N SER A 457 16.53 -5.30 3.31
CA SER A 457 16.17 -6.16 2.17
C SER A 457 15.02 -7.12 2.52
N MET A 458 15.10 -7.74 3.71
CA MET A 458 14.03 -8.62 4.19
C MET A 458 12.73 -7.84 4.43
N LEU A 459 12.79 -6.68 5.09
CA LEU A 459 11.62 -5.84 5.37
C LEU A 459 10.90 -5.38 4.10
N ASP A 460 11.62 -5.02 3.04
CA ASP A 460 11.00 -4.48 1.83
C ASP A 460 10.10 -5.51 1.14
N THR A 461 10.54 -6.75 1.07
CA THR A 461 9.81 -7.87 0.44
C THR A 461 8.86 -8.62 1.38
N ALA A 462 8.99 -8.44 2.70
CA ALA A 462 8.19 -9.14 3.69
C ALA A 462 6.68 -8.81 3.59
N ALA A 463 5.88 -9.87 3.47
CA ALA A 463 4.42 -9.87 3.63
C ALA A 463 4.08 -10.02 5.13
N ILE A 464 4.14 -8.91 5.85
CA ILE A 464 3.90 -8.82 7.30
C ILE A 464 2.86 -7.73 7.59
N PRO A 465 2.23 -7.72 8.79
CA PRO A 465 1.27 -6.68 9.15
C PRO A 465 1.78 -5.25 8.91
N ALA A 466 1.01 -4.43 8.20
CA ALA A 466 1.42 -3.11 7.73
C ALA A 466 1.81 -2.17 8.88
N ALA A 467 1.05 -2.19 9.98
CA ALA A 467 1.37 -1.42 11.18
C ALA A 467 2.72 -1.86 11.79
N ARG A 468 2.96 -3.17 11.90
CA ARG A 468 4.24 -3.71 12.40
C ARG A 468 5.39 -3.39 11.45
N LYS A 469 5.17 -3.45 10.13
CA LYS A 469 6.17 -3.08 9.11
C LYS A 469 6.62 -1.64 9.29
N ALA A 470 5.69 -0.71 9.55
CA ALA A 470 6.02 0.69 9.85
C ALA A 470 6.86 0.82 11.13
N ASP A 471 6.49 0.13 12.21
CA ASP A 471 7.26 0.13 13.46
C ASP A 471 8.69 -0.38 13.25
N LEU A 472 8.84 -1.52 12.57
CA LEU A 472 10.14 -2.14 12.31
C LEU A 472 11.02 -1.23 11.44
N LYS A 473 10.45 -0.57 10.41
CA LYS A 473 11.16 0.44 9.62
C LYS A 473 11.65 1.60 10.49
N GLY A 474 10.82 2.09 11.41
CA GLY A 474 11.21 3.14 12.36
C GLY A 474 12.36 2.70 13.29
N ARG A 475 12.35 1.44 13.74
CA ARG A 475 13.43 0.87 14.56
C ARG A 475 14.74 0.72 13.77
N VAL A 476 14.68 0.25 12.53
CA VAL A 476 15.86 0.17 11.66
C VAL A 476 16.44 1.56 11.39
N SER A 477 15.60 2.56 11.13
CA SER A 477 16.05 3.95 10.95
C SER A 477 16.77 4.49 12.18
N LYS A 478 16.34 4.13 13.40
CA LYS A 478 17.06 4.50 14.64
C LYS A 478 18.45 3.85 14.72
N LEU A 479 18.60 2.59 14.31
CA LEU A 479 19.91 1.92 14.26
C LEU A 479 20.84 2.59 13.23
N GLU A 480 20.30 3.01 12.08
CA GLU A 480 21.06 3.76 11.07
C GLU A 480 21.56 5.11 11.59
N ASP A 481 20.70 5.82 12.32
CA ASP A 481 21.08 7.09 12.95
C ASP A 481 22.14 6.90 14.04
N GLN A 482 22.05 5.82 14.83
CA GLN A 482 23.08 5.46 15.81
C GLN A 482 24.41 5.14 15.14
N LEU A 483 24.40 4.31 14.09
CA LEU A 483 25.59 3.99 13.31
C LEU A 483 26.23 5.24 12.71
N ARG A 484 25.42 6.15 12.15
CA ARG A 484 25.90 7.42 11.59
C ARG A 484 26.53 8.32 12.66
N LYS A 485 25.90 8.43 13.83
CA LYS A 485 26.44 9.21 14.96
C LYS A 485 27.75 8.60 15.49
N ALA A 486 27.83 7.27 15.60
CA ALA A 486 29.04 6.58 16.02
C ALA A 486 30.19 6.80 15.02
N LYS A 487 29.94 6.65 13.71
CA LYS A 487 30.93 6.94 12.65
C LYS A 487 31.42 8.39 12.70
N LYS A 488 30.52 9.35 12.91
CA LYS A 488 30.88 10.77 13.05
C LYS A 488 31.76 11.02 14.28
N LYS A 489 31.36 10.49 15.44
CA LYS A 489 32.12 10.65 16.70
C LYS A 489 33.52 10.03 16.57
N MET A 490 33.62 8.82 16.01
CA MET A 490 34.90 8.17 15.75
C MET A 490 35.79 9.00 14.82
N GLY A 491 35.22 9.60 13.77
CA GLY A 491 35.96 10.51 12.89
C GLY A 491 36.47 11.77 13.61
N GLU A 492 35.66 12.36 14.49
CA GLU A 492 36.07 13.51 15.31
C GLU A 492 37.20 13.14 16.30
N GLU A 493 37.12 11.97 16.95
CA GLU A 493 38.16 11.43 17.83
C GLU A 493 39.45 11.13 17.05
N ASN A 494 39.35 10.54 15.86
CA ASN A 494 40.48 10.29 14.96
C ASN A 494 41.17 11.60 14.53
N ILE A 495 40.39 12.63 14.16
CA ILE A 495 40.94 13.96 13.84
C ILE A 495 41.72 14.51 15.03
N GLN A 496 41.14 14.48 16.24
CA GLN A 496 41.83 14.97 17.44
C GLN A 496 43.11 14.18 17.75
N LYS A 497 43.06 12.84 17.67
CA LYS A 497 44.22 11.95 17.85
C LYS A 497 45.31 12.28 16.84
N ALA A 498 44.97 12.39 15.56
CA ALA A 498 45.92 12.67 14.49
C ALA A 498 46.54 14.06 14.58
N VAL A 499 45.75 15.09 14.83
CA VAL A 499 46.25 16.47 14.97
C VAL A 499 47.20 16.58 16.16
N LYS A 500 46.82 16.04 17.33
CA LYS A 500 47.68 16.06 18.52
C LYS A 500 49.00 15.35 18.25
N PHE A 501 48.93 14.12 17.73
CA PHE A 501 50.11 13.33 17.41
C PHE A 501 51.04 14.05 16.42
N ALA A 502 50.48 14.62 15.35
CA ALA A 502 51.26 15.29 14.33
C ALA A 502 51.96 16.56 14.86
N ILE A 503 51.30 17.33 15.72
CA ILE A 503 51.89 18.51 16.37
C ILE A 503 53.04 18.08 17.29
N ASP A 504 52.85 17.05 18.10
CA ASP A 504 53.87 16.53 19.00
C ASP A 504 55.08 15.99 18.22
N ALA A 505 54.84 15.20 17.17
CA ALA A 505 55.88 14.65 16.29
C ALA A 505 56.66 15.76 15.56
N ALA A 506 55.98 16.80 15.07
CA ALA A 506 56.61 17.96 14.45
C ALA A 506 57.47 18.75 15.45
N GLN A 507 57.00 18.88 16.70
CA GLN A 507 57.74 19.58 17.74
C GLN A 507 59.01 18.83 18.17
N ILE A 508 58.94 17.51 18.26
CA ILE A 508 60.12 16.65 18.49
C ILE A 508 61.13 16.84 17.35
N ALA A 509 60.67 16.73 16.09
CA ALA A 509 61.54 16.90 14.93
C ALA A 509 62.27 18.26 14.92
N LEU A 510 61.55 19.35 15.22
CA LEU A 510 62.15 20.69 15.36
C LEU A 510 63.17 20.78 16.50
N SER A 511 62.90 20.15 17.65
CA SER A 511 63.84 20.14 18.79
C SER A 511 65.13 19.36 18.52
N GLU A 512 65.07 18.37 17.61
CA GLU A 512 66.22 17.61 17.12
C GLU A 512 66.96 18.33 15.97
N GLY A 513 66.53 19.54 15.60
CA GLY A 513 67.13 20.33 14.52
C GLY A 513 66.74 19.87 13.10
N LYS A 514 65.68 19.06 12.94
CA LYS A 514 65.21 18.61 11.63
C LYS A 514 64.33 19.67 10.96
N HIS A 515 64.45 19.78 9.63
CA HIS A 515 63.65 20.69 8.79
C HIS A 515 62.38 20.04 8.20
N PHE A 516 62.03 18.82 8.61
CA PHE A 516 60.84 18.10 8.15
C PHE A 516 60.36 17.08 9.20
N CYS A 517 59.14 16.58 9.04
CA CYS A 517 58.56 15.52 9.88
C CYS A 517 57.99 14.38 9.01
N VAL A 518 58.42 13.14 9.28
CA VAL A 518 57.80 11.91 8.75
C VAL A 518 57.35 11.09 9.94
N ALA A 519 56.07 10.75 10.02
CA ALA A 519 55.54 10.01 11.16
C ALA A 519 54.40 9.06 10.76
N HIS A 520 54.19 8.04 11.60
CA HIS A 520 53.10 7.09 11.48
C HIS A 520 52.09 7.33 12.61
N VAL A 521 50.85 7.60 12.25
CA VAL A 521 49.72 7.76 13.17
C VAL A 521 48.72 6.64 12.95
N ASP A 522 48.26 6.05 14.03
CA ASP A 522 47.26 4.98 13.97
C ASP A 522 45.84 5.56 14.02
N VAL A 523 45.24 5.82 12.84
CA VAL A 523 43.83 6.22 12.68
C VAL A 523 43.13 5.42 11.57
N GLY A 524 43.65 4.22 11.26
CA GLY A 524 43.14 3.36 10.20
C GLY A 524 43.17 4.04 8.82
N LEU A 525 42.07 3.94 8.08
CA LEU A 525 41.90 4.55 6.76
C LEU A 525 41.18 5.92 6.79
N ASP A 526 41.12 6.59 7.94
CA ASP A 526 40.47 7.90 8.05
C ASP A 526 41.31 9.01 7.40
N THR A 527 41.16 9.15 6.09
CA THR A 527 41.87 10.17 5.31
C THR A 527 41.56 11.61 5.75
N SER A 528 40.42 11.86 6.39
CA SER A 528 40.07 13.21 6.86
C SER A 528 40.89 13.56 8.10
N ALA A 529 41.05 12.62 9.03
CA ALA A 529 41.90 12.79 10.20
C ALA A 529 43.35 13.14 9.84
N ILE A 530 43.94 12.38 8.90
CA ILE A 530 45.34 12.57 8.49
C ILE A 530 45.50 13.88 7.71
N ARG A 531 44.53 14.22 6.84
CA ARG A 531 44.52 15.48 6.11
C ARG A 531 44.54 16.68 7.05
N GLU A 532 43.62 16.72 8.02
CA GLU A 532 43.52 17.81 8.98
C GLU A 532 44.81 17.94 9.81
N ALA A 533 45.39 16.82 10.24
CA ALA A 533 46.66 16.80 10.96
C ALA A 533 47.82 17.39 10.14
N VAL A 534 47.95 16.99 8.87
CA VAL A 534 48.97 17.52 7.94
C VAL A 534 48.77 19.02 7.70
N ILE A 535 47.54 19.46 7.42
CA ILE A 535 47.23 20.88 7.21
C ILE A 535 47.61 21.69 8.45
N LYS A 536 47.23 21.21 9.64
CA LYS A 536 47.48 21.92 10.90
C LYS A 536 48.97 22.12 11.15
N VAL A 537 49.79 21.08 10.97
CA VAL A 537 51.25 21.20 11.14
C VAL A 537 51.85 22.09 10.05
N LYS A 538 51.50 21.86 8.78
CA LYS A 538 51.98 22.66 7.64
C LYS A 538 51.75 24.16 7.86
N ASP A 539 50.56 24.54 8.30
CA ASP A 539 50.17 25.94 8.42
C ASP A 539 50.61 26.58 9.75
N GLN A 540 50.64 25.84 10.86
CA GLN A 540 50.98 26.40 12.17
C GLN A 540 52.47 26.34 12.52
N LYS A 541 53.18 25.32 12.04
CA LYS A 541 54.60 25.10 12.34
C LYS A 541 55.51 25.45 11.16
N ASP A 542 54.92 25.80 10.01
CA ASP A 542 55.64 26.07 8.75
C ASP A 542 56.64 24.96 8.40
N LEU A 543 56.25 23.70 8.63
CA LEU A 543 57.11 22.52 8.52
C LEU A 543 56.59 21.54 7.46
N PRO A 544 57.41 21.10 6.49
CA PRO A 544 57.09 19.96 5.64
C PRO A 544 56.80 18.70 6.47
N ILE A 545 55.61 18.12 6.30
CA ILE A 545 55.16 16.94 7.04
C ILE A 545 54.58 15.87 6.11
N MET A 546 54.90 14.61 6.37
CA MET A 546 54.25 13.44 5.76
C MET A 546 53.79 12.49 6.86
N LEU A 547 52.49 12.21 6.87
CA LEU A 547 51.86 11.27 7.78
C LEU A 547 51.41 10.03 7.04
N PHE A 548 51.69 8.89 7.65
CA PHE A 548 51.21 7.57 7.25
C PHE A 548 50.19 7.09 8.27
N SER A 549 49.21 6.30 7.84
CA SER A 549 48.34 5.49 8.70
C SER A 549 48.02 4.19 7.98
N THR A 550 47.93 3.10 8.73
CA THR A 550 47.64 1.76 8.20
C THR A 550 46.39 1.18 8.81
N ASP A 551 45.76 0.27 8.08
CA ASP A 551 44.68 -0.56 8.58
C ASP A 551 45.09 -2.03 8.43
N GLU A 552 45.30 -2.69 9.57
CA GLU A 552 45.78 -4.06 9.64
C GLU A 552 44.76 -5.05 9.07
N GLU A 553 43.45 -4.78 9.20
CA GLU A 553 42.40 -5.66 8.68
C GLU A 553 42.38 -5.72 7.16
N THR A 554 42.58 -4.59 6.47
CA THR A 554 42.57 -4.53 5.01
C THR A 554 43.97 -4.58 4.38
N ASN A 555 45.03 -4.58 5.20
CA ASN A 555 46.43 -4.43 4.77
C ASN A 555 46.67 -3.19 3.89
N LYS A 556 45.87 -2.13 4.09
CA LYS A 556 45.96 -0.88 3.31
C LYS A 556 46.65 0.21 4.11
N ALA A 557 47.26 1.14 3.39
CA ALA A 557 47.92 2.30 3.96
C ALA A 557 47.42 3.57 3.29
N VAL A 558 47.30 4.65 4.05
CA VAL A 558 46.96 5.98 3.55
C VAL A 558 48.08 6.94 3.93
N ILE A 559 48.40 7.83 3.00
CA ILE A 559 49.49 8.79 3.14
C ILE A 559 48.95 10.17 2.82
N TYR A 560 49.35 11.14 3.64
CA TYR A 560 49.10 12.54 3.39
C TYR A 560 50.39 13.32 3.59
N ALA A 561 50.74 14.17 2.62
CA ALA A 561 51.93 14.99 2.64
C ALA A 561 51.55 16.47 2.49
N GLY A 562 52.27 17.34 3.18
CA GLY A 562 52.09 18.78 3.14
C GLY A 562 53.42 19.48 3.16
N VAL A 563 53.65 20.35 2.18
CA VAL A 563 54.81 21.23 2.11
C VAL A 563 54.33 22.68 2.17
N PRO A 564 54.79 23.47 3.15
CA PRO A 564 54.40 24.87 3.30
C PRO A 564 54.87 25.73 2.13
N SER A 565 54.22 26.87 1.94
CA SER A 565 54.56 27.80 0.84
C SER A 565 56.00 28.33 0.94
N SER A 566 56.57 28.42 2.15
CA SER A 566 57.96 28.82 2.39
C SER A 566 58.97 27.85 1.76
N ALA A 567 58.64 26.55 1.71
CA ALA A 567 59.47 25.49 1.12
C ALA A 567 59.04 25.07 -0.30
N ALA A 568 57.92 25.59 -0.81
CA ALA A 568 57.29 25.11 -2.05
C ALA A 568 58.12 25.36 -3.32
N ASN A 569 59.01 26.35 -3.32
CA ASN A 569 59.87 26.66 -4.47
C ASN A 569 61.06 25.71 -4.60
N SER A 570 61.54 25.13 -3.49
CA SER A 570 62.67 24.20 -3.46
C SER A 570 62.23 22.74 -3.36
N PHE A 571 61.01 22.48 -2.85
CA PHE A 571 60.52 21.12 -2.59
C PHE A 571 59.05 20.97 -2.98
N LYS A 572 58.77 20.26 -4.09
CA LYS A 572 57.39 19.99 -4.51
C LYS A 572 56.84 18.77 -3.76
N VAL A 573 55.63 18.91 -3.20
CA VAL A 573 54.97 17.84 -2.43
C VAL A 573 54.79 16.53 -3.22
N LEU A 574 54.60 16.60 -4.54
CA LEU A 574 54.47 15.42 -5.40
C LEU A 574 55.78 14.67 -5.61
N ASP A 575 56.90 15.40 -5.67
CA ASP A 575 58.24 14.82 -5.77
C ASP A 575 58.61 14.07 -4.48
N TRP A 576 57.95 14.42 -3.37
CA TRP A 576 58.05 13.70 -2.10
C TRP A 576 57.12 12.49 -2.03
N LEU A 577 55.82 12.67 -2.33
CA LEU A 577 54.81 11.61 -2.19
C LEU A 577 55.01 10.45 -3.16
N THR A 578 55.23 10.75 -4.44
CA THR A 578 55.23 9.75 -5.53
C THR A 578 56.23 8.61 -5.31
N PRO A 579 57.51 8.87 -5.00
CA PRO A 579 58.46 7.80 -4.66
C PRO A 579 58.15 7.15 -3.31
N SER A 580 57.65 7.90 -2.33
CA SER A 580 57.38 7.40 -0.97
C SER A 580 56.23 6.39 -0.92
N ILE A 581 55.30 6.42 -1.88
CA ILE A 581 54.17 5.48 -1.95
C ILE A 581 54.47 4.19 -2.74
N VAL A 582 55.57 4.14 -3.50
CA VAL A 582 55.94 2.98 -4.32
C VAL A 582 56.07 1.69 -3.49
N PRO A 583 56.74 1.68 -2.31
CA PRO A 583 56.86 0.47 -1.49
C PRO A 583 55.50 -0.10 -1.07
N LEU A 584 54.49 0.77 -0.88
CA LEU A 584 53.13 0.40 -0.48
C LEU A 584 52.26 -0.09 -1.65
N LYS A 585 52.85 -0.23 -2.85
CA LYS A 585 52.15 -0.54 -4.11
C LYS A 585 50.98 0.41 -4.39
N GLY A 586 51.12 1.66 -3.96
CA GLY A 586 50.04 2.63 -3.99
C GLY A 586 50.11 3.63 -5.13
N LYS A 587 49.06 4.43 -5.25
CA LYS A 587 49.01 5.58 -6.14
C LYS A 587 48.65 6.83 -5.34
N GLY A 588 49.26 7.94 -5.71
CA GLY A 588 49.05 9.25 -5.08
C GLY A 588 48.75 10.33 -6.11
N GLY A 589 48.15 11.41 -5.65
CA GLY A 589 47.81 12.58 -6.45
C GLY A 589 48.04 13.87 -5.69
N GLY A 590 48.39 14.92 -6.43
CA GLY A 590 48.59 16.26 -5.90
C GLY A 590 47.26 16.94 -5.61
N GLY A 591 47.18 17.60 -4.47
CA GLY A 591 46.10 18.50 -4.10
C GLY A 591 46.49 19.97 -4.29
N LYS A 592 45.60 20.87 -3.90
CA LYS A 592 45.88 22.32 -3.86
C LYS A 592 46.73 22.66 -2.63
N ASN A 593 47.40 23.81 -2.66
CA ASN A 593 48.09 24.42 -1.51
C ASN A 593 49.25 23.58 -0.92
N GLY A 594 50.03 22.92 -1.78
CA GLY A 594 51.22 22.17 -1.35
C GLY A 594 50.90 20.86 -0.62
N ILE A 595 49.72 20.30 -0.86
CA ILE A 595 49.26 19.05 -0.23
C ILE A 595 49.24 17.94 -1.28
N ALA A 596 49.53 16.71 -0.90
CA ALA A 596 49.31 15.52 -1.72
C ALA A 596 48.79 14.36 -0.87
N GLN A 597 48.03 13.46 -1.48
CA GLN A 597 47.45 12.29 -0.81
C GLN A 597 47.66 11.04 -1.64
N GLY A 598 47.79 9.89 -0.98
CA GLY A 598 47.87 8.61 -1.65
C GLY A 598 47.37 7.46 -0.80
N GLN A 599 47.09 6.34 -1.48
CA GLN A 599 46.67 5.10 -0.84
C GLN A 599 47.46 3.92 -1.43
N GLY A 600 47.95 3.06 -0.54
CA GLY A 600 48.65 1.81 -0.84
C GLY A 600 47.84 0.58 -0.42
N THR A 601 48.11 -0.54 -1.05
CA THR A 601 47.46 -1.84 -0.81
C THR A 601 48.34 -2.84 -0.07
N ASP A 602 49.53 -2.41 0.38
CA ASP A 602 50.49 -3.26 1.07
C ASP A 602 51.09 -2.54 2.29
N ALA A 603 50.34 -2.53 3.39
CA ALA A 603 50.75 -1.88 4.65
C ALA A 603 51.99 -2.53 5.28
N SER A 604 52.31 -3.79 4.94
CA SER A 604 53.51 -4.49 5.43
C SER A 604 54.82 -3.76 5.10
N GLN A 605 54.82 -2.93 4.05
CA GLN A 605 55.98 -2.17 3.58
C GLN A 605 56.01 -0.73 4.14
N LEU A 606 55.28 -0.46 5.22
CA LEU A 606 55.22 0.87 5.86
C LEU A 606 56.61 1.40 6.22
N LYS A 607 57.46 0.54 6.78
CA LYS A 607 58.80 0.93 7.21
C LYS A 607 59.64 1.43 6.02
N ASP A 608 59.67 0.67 4.94
CA ASP A 608 60.39 1.01 3.71
C ASP A 608 59.86 2.31 3.09
N ALA A 609 58.53 2.50 3.10
CA ALA A 609 57.90 3.73 2.63
C ALA A 609 58.31 4.97 3.44
N MET A 610 58.35 4.85 4.77
CA MET A 610 58.79 5.92 5.67
C MET A 610 60.28 6.23 5.54
N GLU A 611 61.11 5.20 5.31
CA GLU A 611 62.55 5.36 5.06
C GLU A 611 62.79 6.12 3.75
N VAL A 612 62.10 5.75 2.67
CA VAL A 612 62.17 6.48 1.38
C VAL A 612 61.73 7.94 1.56
N ALA A 613 60.62 8.19 2.26
CA ALA A 613 60.14 9.54 2.54
C ALA A 613 61.18 10.37 3.31
N THR A 614 61.84 9.77 4.30
CA THR A 614 62.86 10.42 5.11
C THR A 614 64.12 10.75 4.30
N GLN A 615 64.60 9.81 3.48
CA GLN A 615 65.77 10.02 2.63
C GLN A 615 65.57 11.18 1.65
N ILE A 616 64.40 11.24 1.01
CA ILE A 616 64.09 12.29 0.03
C ILE A 616 64.01 13.66 0.70
N ALA A 617 63.36 13.74 1.86
CA ALA A 617 63.27 14.98 2.61
C ALA A 617 64.66 15.46 3.06
N SER A 618 65.50 14.58 3.60
CA SER A 618 66.88 14.91 3.97
C SER A 618 67.74 15.39 2.79
N MET A 619 67.60 14.79 1.60
CA MET A 619 68.36 15.22 0.41
C MET A 619 67.95 16.59 -0.12
N LYS A 620 66.71 17.02 0.14
CA LYS A 620 66.12 18.24 -0.46
C LYS A 620 66.01 19.41 0.54
N LEU A 621 65.95 19.11 1.83
CA LEU A 621 65.71 20.07 2.91
C LEU A 621 66.78 20.05 4.01
N GLY A 622 67.73 19.10 3.96
CA GLY A 622 68.85 18.97 4.90
C GLY A 622 70.10 19.72 4.50
#